data_AF-A0A2M7WNI0-F1
#
_entry.id   AF-A0A2M7WNI0-F1
#
_cell.length_a   1.000
_cell.length_b   1.000
_cell.length_c   1.000
_cell.angle_alpha   90.00
_cell.angle_beta   90.00
_cell.angle_gamma   90.00
#
_symmetry.space_group_name_H-M   'P 1'
#
loop_
_entity.id
_entity.type
_entity.pdbx_description
1 polymer ?
#
loop_
_entity_poly.entity_id
_entity_poly.type
_entity_poly.pdbx_seq_one_letter_code
_entity_poly.pdbx_strand_id
1 'polypeptide(L)'
;MKVLQNHKLTIIAGIILTLILVAIGVKTTLAGGGSYTGIDPFGLARFGHILAGITWIGLLYYFNFVQVPSLGNVSAETKADLFKEGSVVRRALWWFRWGAMFTLLFGFALYHNLGTAAGWDIRIGAAFGIIMWFNVWFIIWPAQKKVIGIVDASAEEKAAAGKRALMASRINTLLSIPMLMFMVSSAHFQIFH
;
A
#
# COMPACT_ATOMS: atom_id res chain seq x y z
N MET A 1 -8.55 28.51 10.59
CA MET A 1 -7.40 27.87 9.91
C MET A 1 -6.63 26.82 10.74
N LYS A 2 -6.93 26.60 12.03
CA LYS A 2 -6.18 25.64 12.89
C LYS A 2 -6.32 24.16 12.51
N VAL A 3 -7.42 23.76 11.87
CA VAL A 3 -7.67 22.36 11.48
C VAL A 3 -6.65 21.88 10.43
N LEU A 4 -6.46 22.65 9.34
CA LEU A 4 -5.58 22.25 8.24
C LEU A 4 -4.08 22.30 8.60
N GLN A 5 -3.70 23.07 9.62
CA GLN A 5 -2.32 23.16 10.11
C GLN A 5 -1.91 21.96 10.98
N ASN A 6 -2.87 21.18 11.48
CA ASN A 6 -2.60 20.02 12.32
C ASN A 6 -3.03 18.74 11.58
N HIS A 7 -2.06 17.92 11.19
CA HIS A 7 -2.32 16.70 10.41
C HIS A 7 -3.35 15.76 11.06
N LYS A 8 -3.40 15.65 12.39
CA LYS A 8 -4.37 14.80 13.08
C LYS A 8 -5.78 15.39 12.97
N LEU A 9 -5.92 16.70 13.15
CA LEU A 9 -7.20 17.37 13.00
C LEU A 9 -7.70 17.31 11.56
N THR A 10 -6.81 17.43 10.57
CA THR A 10 -7.16 17.23 9.15
C THR A 10 -7.69 15.83 8.87
N ILE A 11 -7.04 14.78 9.40
CA ILE A 11 -7.51 13.40 9.26
C ILE A 11 -8.88 13.21 9.91
N ILE A 12 -9.06 13.71 11.14
CA ILE A 12 -10.33 13.64 11.86
C ILE A 12 -11.43 14.36 11.08
N ALA A 13 -11.16 15.55 10.56
CA ALA A 13 -12.10 16.30 9.75
C ALA A 13 -12.51 15.52 8.48
N GLY A 14 -11.57 14.83 7.84
CA GLY A 14 -11.87 13.95 6.70
C GLY A 14 -12.82 12.81 7.07
N ILE A 15 -12.60 12.15 8.21
CA ILE A 15 -13.48 11.08 8.71
C ILE A 15 -14.88 11.63 9.02
N ILE A 16 -14.97 12.76 9.71
CA ILE A 16 -16.25 13.41 10.03
C ILE A 16 -17.00 13.76 8.74
N LEU A 17 -16.32 14.33 7.74
CA LEU A 17 -16.91 14.65 6.45
C LEU A 17 -17.47 13.39 5.77
N THR A 18 -16.72 12.29 5.75
CA THR A 18 -17.20 11.01 5.22
C THR A 18 -18.46 10.54 5.93
N LEU A 19 -18.50 10.58 7.27
CA LEU A 19 -19.68 10.16 8.04
C LEU A 19 -20.91 11.03 7.74
N ILE A 20 -20.73 12.34 7.63
CA ILE A 20 -21.81 13.28 7.25
C ILE A 20 -22.35 12.93 5.87
N LEU A 21 -21.48 12.71 4.87
CA LEU A 21 -21.89 12.38 3.52
C LEU A 21 -22.61 11.03 3.45
N VAL A 22 -22.15 10.03 4.19
CA VAL A 22 -22.85 8.73 4.31
C VAL A 22 -24.24 8.93 4.92
N ALA A 23 -24.37 9.70 5.99
CA ALA A 23 -25.68 9.97 6.61
C ALA A 23 -26.64 10.70 5.65
N ILE A 24 -26.15 11.65 4.86
CA ILE A 24 -26.92 12.33 3.80
C ILE A 24 -27.36 11.32 2.74
N GLY A 25 -26.45 10.46 2.29
CA GLY A 25 -26.74 9.39 1.33
C GLY A 25 -27.85 8.47 1.81
N VAL A 26 -27.71 7.94 3.04
CA VAL A 26 -28.74 7.08 3.67
C VAL A 26 -30.08 7.79 3.76
N LYS A 27 -30.11 9.04 4.23
CA LYS A 27 -31.35 9.83 4.31
C LYS A 27 -32.01 9.97 2.94
N THR A 28 -31.22 10.22 1.90
CA THR A 28 -31.71 10.39 0.52
C THR A 28 -32.27 9.08 -0.03
N THR A 29 -31.58 7.96 0.20
CA THR A 29 -32.06 6.62 -0.18
C THR A 29 -33.41 6.31 0.46
N LEU A 30 -33.56 6.56 1.76
CA LEU A 30 -34.81 6.31 2.48
C LEU A 30 -35.95 7.24 1.99
N ALA A 31 -35.65 8.52 1.75
CA ALA A 31 -36.63 9.47 1.23
C ALA A 31 -37.12 9.11 -0.18
N GLY A 32 -36.28 8.47 -1.00
CA GLY A 32 -36.64 7.97 -2.32
C GLY A 32 -37.34 6.61 -2.33
N GLY A 33 -37.73 6.08 -1.16
CA GLY A 33 -38.36 4.76 -1.03
C GLY A 33 -37.40 3.56 -1.11
N GLY A 34 -36.09 3.80 -1.13
CA GLY A 34 -35.07 2.77 -1.03
C GLY A 34 -34.90 2.25 0.40
N SER A 35 -34.18 1.15 0.56
CA SER A 35 -33.85 0.58 1.87
C SER A 35 -32.36 0.71 2.19
N TYR A 36 -32.05 0.85 3.48
CA TYR A 36 -30.68 0.79 4.00
C TYR A 36 -30.59 -0.36 5.01
N THR A 37 -29.81 -1.37 4.68
CA THR A 37 -29.69 -2.61 5.46
C THR A 37 -28.52 -2.61 6.45
N GLY A 38 -27.85 -1.46 6.62
CA GLY A 38 -26.71 -1.30 7.51
C GLY A 38 -25.37 -1.20 6.77
N ILE A 39 -24.29 -1.39 7.52
CA ILE A 39 -22.92 -1.32 7.00
C ILE A 39 -22.58 -2.63 6.30
N ASP A 40 -22.22 -2.55 5.01
CA ASP A 40 -21.68 -3.68 4.27
C ASP A 40 -20.20 -3.92 4.66
N PRO A 41 -19.87 -5.03 5.33
CA PRO A 41 -18.50 -5.33 5.73
C PRO A 41 -17.57 -5.53 4.53
N PHE A 42 -18.06 -6.02 3.38
CA PHE A 42 -17.25 -6.16 2.17
C PHE A 42 -17.03 -4.82 1.47
N GLY A 43 -18.01 -3.93 1.52
CA GLY A 43 -17.86 -2.52 1.12
C GLY A 43 -16.76 -1.82 1.93
N LEU A 44 -16.76 -1.99 3.26
CA LEU A 44 -15.69 -1.48 4.12
C LEU A 44 -14.34 -2.13 3.84
N ALA A 45 -14.29 -3.45 3.65
CA ALA A 45 -13.07 -4.15 3.27
C ALA A 45 -12.52 -3.65 1.94
N ARG A 46 -13.39 -3.36 0.96
CA ARG A 46 -13.00 -2.78 -0.34
C ARG A 46 -12.42 -1.39 -0.18
N PHE A 47 -13.04 -0.53 0.62
CA PHE A 47 -12.50 0.79 0.93
C PHE A 47 -11.12 0.70 1.61
N GLY A 48 -10.99 -0.17 2.62
CA GLY A 48 -9.73 -0.44 3.30
C GLY A 48 -8.64 -0.99 2.36
N HIS A 49 -9.00 -1.91 1.47
CA HIS A 49 -8.11 -2.48 0.45
C HIS A 49 -7.54 -1.39 -0.46
N ILE A 50 -8.41 -0.48 -0.95
CA ILE A 50 -8.00 0.63 -1.82
C ILE A 50 -7.05 1.57 -1.09
N LEU A 51 -7.40 2.02 0.13
CA LEU A 51 -6.56 2.92 0.92
C LEU A 51 -5.18 2.31 1.22
N ALA A 52 -5.16 1.03 1.63
CA ALA A 52 -3.91 0.32 1.89
C ALA A 52 -3.10 0.11 0.60
N GLY A 53 -3.75 -0.22 -0.51
CA GLY A 53 -3.13 -0.43 -1.81
C GLY A 53 -2.48 0.85 -2.36
N ILE A 54 -3.18 1.99 -2.27
CA ILE A 54 -2.63 3.30 -2.62
C ILE A 54 -1.41 3.62 -1.75
N THR A 55 -1.49 3.38 -0.44
CA THR A 55 -0.38 3.62 0.48
C THR A 55 0.84 2.75 0.11
N TRP A 56 0.60 1.46 -0.15
CA TRP A 56 1.66 0.51 -0.49
C TRP A 56 2.32 0.84 -1.82
N ILE A 57 1.55 0.91 -2.91
CA ILE A 57 2.08 1.12 -4.26
C ILE A 57 2.59 2.55 -4.43
N GLY A 58 1.95 3.54 -3.80
CA GLY A 58 2.46 4.91 -3.75
C GLY A 58 3.85 4.99 -3.12
N LEU A 59 4.08 4.29 -2.00
CA LEU A 59 5.41 4.24 -1.38
C LEU A 59 6.42 3.42 -2.18
N LEU A 60 5.98 2.35 -2.86
CA LEU A 60 6.83 1.62 -3.81
C LEU A 60 7.36 2.56 -4.90
N TYR A 61 6.49 3.38 -5.49
CA TYR A 61 6.86 4.35 -6.53
C TYR A 61 7.71 5.49 -5.97
N TYR A 62 7.38 6.00 -4.77
CA TYR A 62 8.23 6.94 -4.08
C TYR A 62 9.67 6.41 -3.93
N PHE A 63 9.85 5.16 -3.49
CA PHE A 63 11.19 4.59 -3.34
C PHE A 63 11.93 4.48 -4.67
N ASN A 64 11.29 3.93 -5.71
CA ASN A 64 11.99 3.62 -6.96
C ASN A 64 12.16 4.82 -7.89
N PHE A 65 11.22 5.77 -7.90
CA PHE A 65 11.22 6.90 -8.82
C PHE A 65 11.74 8.20 -8.20
N VAL A 66 11.67 8.34 -6.87
CA VAL A 66 12.06 9.59 -6.19
C VAL A 66 13.26 9.36 -5.27
N GLN A 67 13.09 8.52 -4.24
CA GLN A 67 14.08 8.39 -3.19
C GLN A 67 15.40 7.79 -3.70
N VAL A 68 15.38 6.59 -4.32
CA VAL A 68 16.60 5.91 -4.77
C VAL A 68 17.40 6.75 -5.78
N PRO A 69 16.80 7.36 -6.82
CA PRO A 69 17.53 8.26 -7.71
C PRO A 69 18.15 9.45 -6.96
N SER A 70 17.44 10.06 -6.01
CA SER A 70 17.96 11.19 -5.24
C SER A 70 19.16 10.82 -4.36
N LEU A 71 19.20 9.58 -3.83
CA LEU A 71 20.29 9.10 -2.99
C LEU A 71 21.63 8.96 -3.73
N GLY A 72 21.65 8.94 -5.07
CA GLY A 72 22.89 8.95 -5.86
C GLY A 72 23.70 10.23 -5.69
N ASN A 73 23.03 11.35 -5.37
CA ASN A 73 23.59 12.70 -5.45
C ASN A 73 23.90 13.34 -4.10
N VAL A 74 23.81 12.59 -3.00
CA VAL A 74 23.97 13.11 -1.63
C VAL A 74 25.15 12.47 -0.90
N SER A 75 25.75 13.21 0.02
CA SER A 75 26.91 12.76 0.82
C SER A 75 26.58 11.57 1.72
N ALA A 76 27.61 10.87 2.21
CA ALA A 76 27.44 9.77 3.16
C ALA A 76 26.79 10.23 4.47
N GLU A 77 27.12 11.43 4.95
CA GLU A 77 26.52 12.04 6.14
C GLU A 77 25.02 12.29 5.94
N THR A 78 24.63 12.90 4.80
CA THR A 78 23.20 13.09 4.48
C THR A 78 22.46 11.75 4.40
N LYS A 79 23.09 10.69 3.87
CA LYS A 79 22.49 9.35 3.87
C LYS A 79 22.30 8.82 5.28
N ALA A 80 23.29 8.95 6.15
CA ALA A 80 23.16 8.51 7.54
C ALA A 80 21.96 9.21 8.22
N ASP A 81 21.81 10.53 8.02
CA ASP A 81 20.69 11.30 8.56
C ASP A 81 19.33 10.90 7.99
N LEU A 82 19.26 10.58 6.69
CA LEU A 82 18.02 10.11 6.06
C LEU A 82 17.60 8.73 6.54
N PHE A 83 18.51 7.89 7.02
CA PHE A 83 18.24 6.51 7.45
C PHE A 83 18.24 6.30 8.97
N LYS A 84 18.48 7.35 9.77
CA LYS A 84 18.46 7.28 11.24
C LYS A 84 17.09 6.91 11.82
N GLU A 85 17.07 6.58 13.11
CA GLU A 85 15.83 6.31 13.80
C GLU A 85 14.88 7.53 13.76
N GLY A 86 13.59 7.28 13.51
CA GLY A 86 12.63 8.36 13.34
C GLY A 86 12.87 9.22 12.10
N SER A 87 13.62 8.76 11.11
CA SER A 87 13.75 9.46 9.82
C SER A 87 12.52 9.26 8.92
N VAL A 88 12.46 10.06 7.86
CA VAL A 88 11.44 9.91 6.81
C VAL A 88 11.51 8.54 6.15
N VAL A 89 12.73 8.01 5.90
CA VAL A 89 12.91 6.71 5.24
C VAL A 89 12.39 5.58 6.11
N ARG A 90 12.69 5.59 7.43
CA ARG A 90 12.17 4.54 8.33
C ARG A 90 10.66 4.61 8.49
N ARG A 91 10.07 5.81 8.53
CA ARG A 91 8.61 5.99 8.52
C ARG A 91 8.00 5.44 7.22
N ALA A 92 8.58 5.77 6.08
CA ALA A 92 8.13 5.27 4.77
C ALA A 92 8.22 3.74 4.71
N LEU A 93 9.32 3.12 5.17
CA LEU A 93 9.48 1.67 5.18
C LEU A 93 8.43 0.98 6.07
N TRP A 94 8.09 1.59 7.21
CA TRP A 94 7.04 1.07 8.09
C TRP A 94 5.67 1.07 7.38
N TRP A 95 5.28 2.22 6.79
CA TRP A 95 4.01 2.35 6.07
C TRP A 95 3.96 1.49 4.82
N PHE A 96 5.07 1.35 4.10
CA PHE A 96 5.17 0.49 2.92
C PHE A 96 4.87 -0.97 3.27
N ARG A 97 5.49 -1.47 4.34
CA ARG A 97 5.32 -2.85 4.78
C ARG A 97 3.92 -3.14 5.30
N TRP A 98 3.39 -2.26 6.15
CA TRP A 98 2.05 -2.47 6.71
C TRP A 98 0.93 -2.16 5.72
N GLY A 99 1.13 -1.19 4.82
CA GLY A 99 0.27 -0.98 3.65
C GLY A 99 0.16 -2.26 2.81
N ALA A 100 1.28 -2.92 2.53
CA ALA A 100 1.27 -4.22 1.82
C ALA A 100 0.46 -5.28 2.58
N MET A 101 0.66 -5.39 3.90
CA MET A 101 -0.06 -6.36 4.73
C MET A 101 -1.57 -6.10 4.75
N PHE A 102 -2.00 -4.86 5.00
CA PHE A 102 -3.42 -4.53 5.02
C PHE A 102 -4.07 -4.69 3.65
N THR A 103 -3.35 -4.37 2.57
CA THR A 103 -3.80 -4.65 1.21
C THR A 103 -4.08 -6.14 1.05
N LEU A 104 -3.14 -7.01 1.45
CA LEU A 104 -3.34 -8.45 1.37
C LEU A 104 -4.53 -8.92 2.21
N LEU A 105 -4.64 -8.49 3.47
CA LEU A 105 -5.70 -8.94 4.38
C LEU A 105 -7.10 -8.56 3.88
N PHE A 106 -7.30 -7.30 3.48
CA PHE A 106 -8.57 -6.90 2.89
C PHE A 106 -8.81 -7.56 1.53
N GLY A 107 -7.76 -7.71 0.72
CA GLY A 107 -7.84 -8.37 -0.59
C GLY A 107 -8.25 -9.83 -0.46
N PHE A 108 -7.73 -10.54 0.54
CA PHE A 108 -8.11 -11.92 0.84
C PHE A 108 -9.57 -12.03 1.25
N ALA A 109 -10.07 -11.13 2.11
CA ALA A 109 -11.49 -11.09 2.48
C ALA A 109 -12.40 -10.87 1.26
N LEU A 110 -12.03 -9.95 0.36
CA LEU A 110 -12.77 -9.67 -0.87
C LEU A 110 -12.71 -10.83 -1.85
N TYR A 111 -11.53 -11.43 -2.03
CA TYR A 111 -11.33 -12.56 -2.93
C TYR A 111 -12.08 -13.79 -2.45
N HIS A 112 -12.10 -14.04 -1.14
CA HIS A 112 -12.91 -15.09 -0.53
C HIS A 112 -14.41 -14.87 -0.80
N ASN A 113 -14.89 -13.63 -0.67
CA ASN A 113 -16.28 -13.28 -0.97
C ASN A 113 -16.65 -13.47 -2.45
N LEU A 114 -15.70 -13.32 -3.37
CA LEU A 114 -15.93 -13.63 -4.80
C LEU A 114 -16.06 -15.13 -5.06
N GLY A 115 -15.33 -15.98 -4.32
CA GLY A 115 -15.36 -17.43 -4.48
C GLY A 115 -15.14 -17.87 -5.93
N THR A 116 -16.02 -18.73 -6.46
CA THR A 116 -15.94 -19.22 -7.84
C THR A 116 -16.24 -18.15 -8.89
N ALA A 117 -16.85 -17.03 -8.51
CA ALA A 117 -17.15 -15.91 -9.40
C ALA A 117 -15.92 -15.02 -9.71
N ALA A 118 -14.77 -15.28 -9.09
CA ALA A 118 -13.53 -14.59 -9.43
C ALA A 118 -13.11 -14.90 -10.87
N GLY A 119 -13.21 -13.92 -11.78
CA GLY A 119 -12.74 -14.02 -13.16
C GLY A 119 -11.21 -14.07 -13.29
N TRP A 120 -10.71 -14.28 -14.51
CA TRP A 120 -9.26 -14.42 -14.74
C TRP A 120 -8.47 -13.14 -14.45
N ASP A 121 -9.00 -11.97 -14.80
CA ASP A 121 -8.37 -10.68 -14.52
C ASP A 121 -8.04 -10.52 -13.03
N ILE A 122 -9.03 -10.68 -12.15
CA ILE A 122 -8.81 -10.54 -10.71
C ILE A 122 -7.87 -11.62 -10.15
N ARG A 123 -7.90 -12.85 -10.71
CA ARG A 123 -6.96 -13.92 -10.34
C ARG A 123 -5.51 -13.53 -10.65
N ILE A 124 -5.27 -12.99 -11.84
CA ILE A 124 -3.94 -12.55 -12.27
C ILE A 124 -3.46 -11.37 -11.41
N GLY A 125 -4.30 -10.36 -11.22
CA GLY A 125 -4.01 -9.23 -10.34
C GLY A 125 -3.67 -9.68 -8.92
N ALA A 126 -4.51 -10.53 -8.32
CA ALA A 126 -4.30 -11.06 -6.98
C ALA A 126 -3.00 -11.87 -6.88
N ALA A 127 -2.69 -12.72 -7.86
CA ALA A 127 -1.46 -13.52 -7.88
C ALA A 127 -0.20 -12.64 -7.84
N PHE A 128 -0.13 -11.60 -8.69
CA PHE A 128 1.00 -10.67 -8.65
C PHE A 128 1.04 -9.87 -7.35
N GLY A 129 -0.11 -9.43 -6.82
CA GLY A 129 -0.18 -8.79 -5.51
C GLY A 129 0.38 -9.66 -4.38
N ILE A 130 0.05 -10.95 -4.36
CA ILE A 130 0.56 -11.92 -3.36
C ILE A 130 2.08 -12.11 -3.49
N ILE A 131 2.58 -12.30 -4.71
CA ILE A 131 4.03 -12.43 -4.98
C ILE A 131 4.77 -11.17 -4.51
N MET A 132 4.25 -9.99 -4.84
CA MET A 132 4.84 -8.72 -4.43
C MET A 132 4.82 -8.55 -2.91
N TRP A 133 3.72 -8.90 -2.24
CA TRP A 133 3.62 -8.87 -0.78
C TRP A 133 4.66 -9.80 -0.14
N PHE A 134 4.84 -11.00 -0.70
CA PHE A 134 5.85 -11.94 -0.23
C PHE A 134 7.25 -11.33 -0.34
N ASN A 135 7.57 -10.70 -1.48
CA ASN A 135 8.83 -9.97 -1.64
C ASN A 135 9.02 -8.89 -0.57
N VAL A 136 7.97 -8.14 -0.20
CA VAL A 136 8.05 -7.12 0.86
C VAL A 136 8.44 -7.72 2.20
N TRP A 137 7.74 -8.75 2.64
CA TRP A 137 7.88 -9.28 4.00
C TRP A 137 9.06 -10.23 4.18
N PHE A 138 9.40 -11.01 3.15
CA PHE A 138 10.38 -12.09 3.24
C PHE A 138 11.72 -11.78 2.55
N ILE A 139 11.79 -10.74 1.70
CA ILE A 139 13.03 -10.37 1.01
C ILE A 139 13.45 -8.94 1.36
N ILE A 140 12.59 -7.96 1.08
CA ILE A 140 12.89 -6.53 1.28
C ILE A 140 13.07 -6.25 2.77
N TRP A 141 12.11 -6.63 3.61
CA TRP A 141 12.18 -6.29 5.03
C TRP A 141 13.38 -6.92 5.76
N PRO A 142 13.69 -8.23 5.63
CA PRO A 142 14.86 -8.82 6.26
C PRO A 142 16.16 -8.16 5.83
N ALA A 143 16.29 -7.80 4.55
CA ALA A 143 17.45 -7.07 4.04
C ALA A 143 17.51 -5.64 4.61
N GLN A 144 16.38 -4.92 4.63
CA GLN A 144 16.30 -3.57 5.18
C GLN A 144 16.64 -3.52 6.67
N LYS A 145 16.30 -4.55 7.46
CA LYS A 145 16.72 -4.63 8.87
C LYS A 145 18.24 -4.56 9.04
N LYS A 146 19.02 -5.21 8.16
CA LYS A 146 20.48 -5.11 8.16
C LYS A 146 20.95 -3.73 7.74
N VAL A 147 20.39 -3.19 6.65
CA VAL A 147 20.75 -1.87 6.09
C VAL A 147 20.56 -0.75 7.12
N ILE A 148 19.45 -0.77 7.86
CA ILE A 148 19.14 0.25 8.87
C ILE A 148 19.67 -0.10 10.27
N GLY A 149 20.46 -1.18 10.40
CA GLY A 149 21.12 -1.54 11.66
C GLY A 149 20.17 -1.99 12.78
N ILE A 150 19.00 -2.55 12.46
CA ILE A 150 18.20 -3.30 13.43
C ILE A 150 18.84 -4.66 13.72
N VAL A 151 19.50 -5.23 12.72
CA VAL A 151 20.29 -6.45 12.84
C VAL A 151 21.74 -6.08 12.57
N ASP A 152 22.63 -6.48 13.49
CA ASP A 152 24.07 -6.28 13.33
C ASP A 152 24.57 -7.02 12.08
N ALA A 153 25.40 -6.33 11.31
CA ALA A 153 25.94 -6.81 10.04
C ALA A 153 27.20 -6.01 9.69
N SER A 154 28.16 -6.65 9.02
CA SER A 154 29.36 -5.99 8.51
C SER A 154 29.03 -4.94 7.44
N ALA A 155 30.00 -4.09 7.07
CA ALA A 155 29.81 -3.12 5.99
C ALA A 155 29.48 -3.81 4.65
N GLU A 156 30.16 -4.91 4.35
CA GLU A 156 29.97 -5.73 3.15
C GLU A 156 28.57 -6.36 3.14
N GLU A 157 28.13 -6.91 4.28
CA GLU A 157 26.80 -7.48 4.42
C GLU A 157 25.69 -6.44 4.25
N LYS A 158 25.88 -5.24 4.81
CA LYS A 158 24.94 -4.11 4.66
C LYS A 158 24.82 -3.69 3.19
N ALA A 159 25.95 -3.60 2.48
CA ALA A 159 25.96 -3.27 1.05
C ALA A 159 25.25 -4.35 0.22
N ALA A 160 25.53 -5.64 0.47
CA ALA A 160 24.86 -6.75 -0.20
C ALA A 160 23.36 -6.79 0.08
N ALA A 161 22.95 -6.56 1.34
CA ALA A 161 21.55 -6.47 1.74
C ALA A 161 20.84 -5.30 1.05
N GLY A 162 21.48 -4.13 0.97
CA GLY A 162 20.95 -2.97 0.25
C GLY A 162 20.70 -3.28 -1.24
N LYS A 163 21.66 -3.92 -1.92
CA LYS A 163 21.50 -4.36 -3.31
C LYS A 163 20.33 -5.35 -3.46
N ARG A 164 20.23 -6.34 -2.56
CA ARG A 164 19.15 -7.33 -2.56
C ARG A 164 17.77 -6.67 -2.37
N ALA A 165 17.64 -5.77 -1.41
CA ALA A 165 16.41 -5.03 -1.17
C ALA A 165 16.01 -4.19 -2.39
N LEU A 166 16.97 -3.51 -3.03
CA LEU A 166 16.73 -2.71 -4.22
C LEU A 166 16.27 -3.55 -5.41
N MET A 167 16.91 -4.70 -5.67
CA MET A 167 16.51 -5.59 -6.75
C MET A 167 15.08 -6.12 -6.54
N ALA A 168 14.75 -6.56 -5.33
CA ALA A 168 13.39 -7.01 -4.99
C ALA A 168 12.35 -5.87 -5.13
N SER A 169 12.72 -4.64 -4.73
CA SER A 169 11.88 -3.45 -4.92
C SER A 169 11.61 -3.14 -6.40
N ARG A 170 12.61 -3.30 -7.27
CA ARG A 170 12.46 -3.13 -8.72
C ARG A 170 11.60 -4.23 -9.35
N ILE A 171 11.73 -5.47 -8.89
CA ILE A 171 10.83 -6.56 -9.29
C ILE A 171 9.38 -6.21 -8.92
N ASN A 172 9.15 -5.72 -7.70
CA ASN A 172 7.81 -5.27 -7.30
C ASN A 172 7.30 -4.12 -8.18
N THR A 173 8.16 -3.19 -8.58
CA THR A 173 7.79 -2.08 -9.48
C THR A 173 7.44 -2.59 -10.89
N LEU A 174 8.16 -3.59 -11.40
CA LEU A 174 7.83 -4.22 -12.66
C LEU A 174 6.50 -4.96 -12.58
N LEU A 175 6.27 -5.73 -11.52
CA LEU A 175 5.05 -6.52 -11.32
C LEU A 175 3.83 -5.65 -10.98
N SER A 176 4.03 -4.47 -10.36
CA SER A 176 2.92 -3.59 -10.00
C SER A 176 2.17 -3.07 -11.23
N ILE A 177 2.84 -2.95 -12.38
CA ILE A 177 2.25 -2.46 -13.62
C ILE A 177 1.15 -3.43 -14.12
N PRO A 178 1.44 -4.69 -14.47
CA PRO A 178 0.39 -5.63 -14.88
C PRO A 178 -0.57 -5.95 -13.74
N MET A 179 -0.11 -5.99 -12.48
CA MET A 179 -0.97 -6.18 -11.33
C MET A 179 -2.10 -5.13 -11.28
N LEU A 180 -1.75 -3.84 -11.34
CA LEU A 180 -2.74 -2.76 -11.31
C LEU A 180 -3.68 -2.82 -12.52
N MET A 181 -3.15 -3.08 -13.71
CA MET A 181 -3.97 -3.21 -14.92
C MET A 181 -5.05 -4.27 -14.75
N PHE A 182 -4.69 -5.46 -14.25
CA PHE A 182 -5.62 -6.57 -14.07
C PHE A 182 -6.57 -6.40 -12.87
N MET A 183 -6.14 -5.68 -11.82
CA MET A 183 -7.06 -5.27 -10.75
C MET A 183 -8.15 -4.35 -11.30
N VAL A 184 -7.79 -3.37 -12.13
CA VAL A 184 -8.72 -2.41 -12.72
C VAL A 184 -9.62 -3.07 -13.78
N SER A 185 -9.05 -3.85 -14.70
CA SER A 185 -9.79 -4.48 -15.78
C SER A 185 -10.91 -5.39 -15.24
N SER A 186 -10.66 -6.09 -14.13
CA SER A 186 -11.63 -6.99 -13.50
C SER A 186 -12.98 -6.35 -13.15
N ALA A 187 -13.00 -5.03 -12.89
CA ALA A 187 -14.20 -4.29 -12.48
C ALA A 187 -14.72 -3.32 -13.55
N HIS A 188 -13.90 -2.95 -14.54
CA HIS A 188 -14.20 -1.83 -15.44
C HIS A 188 -14.21 -2.21 -16.93
N PHE A 189 -13.35 -3.13 -17.36
CA PHE A 189 -13.22 -3.54 -18.76
C PHE A 189 -12.53 -4.91 -18.80
N GLN A 190 -13.28 -5.99 -18.63
CA GLN A 190 -12.70 -7.32 -18.54
C GLN A 190 -11.92 -7.67 -19.81
N ILE A 191 -10.68 -8.13 -19.64
CA ILE A 191 -9.78 -8.54 -20.72
C ILE A 191 -9.95 -10.03 -21.01
N PHE A 192 -10.05 -10.85 -19.96
CA PHE A 192 -10.32 -12.28 -20.07
C PHE A 192 -11.77 -12.57 -19.67
N HIS A 193 -12.49 -13.27 -20.57
CA HIS A 193 -13.89 -13.69 -20.41
C HIS A 193 -13.99 -15.17 -20.01
#